data_AF-A0A958G9W0-F1
#
_entry.id   AF-A0A958G9W0-F1
#
_cell.length_a   1.000
_cell.length_b   1.000
_cell.length_c   1.000
_cell.angle_alpha   90.00
_cell.angle_beta   90.00
_cell.angle_gamma   90.00
#
_symmetry.space_group_name_H-M   'P 1'
#
loop_
_entity.id
_entity.type
_entity.pdbx_description
1 polymer ?
#
loop_
_entity_poly.entity_id
_entity_poly.type
_entity_poly.pdbx_seq_one_letter_code
_entity_poly.pdbx_strand_id
1 'polypeptide(L)' 'NSFLPMEQFYYASEGWGLTHDGERLIMSDGTSMIYFLDPLTFEEIGSLKVQDDG' A
#
# COMPACT_ATOMS: atom_id res chain seq x y z
N ASN A 1 -24.51 8.22 11.46
CA ASN A 1 -23.21 7.54 11.37
C ASN A 1 -22.64 7.80 10.00
N SER A 2 -21.77 8.81 9.90
CA SER A 2 -21.16 9.23 8.64
C SER A 2 -19.68 8.86 8.71
N PHE A 3 -19.20 8.08 7.75
CA PHE A 3 -17.78 7.85 7.60
C PHE A 3 -17.20 9.06 6.87
N LEU A 4 -16.34 9.81 7.57
CA LEU A 4 -15.62 10.93 6.98
C LEU A 4 -14.24 10.43 6.56
N PRO A 5 -13.83 10.64 5.30
CA PRO A 5 -12.48 10.29 4.86
C PRO A 5 -11.48 11.14 5.64
N MET A 6 -10.53 10.49 6.32
CA MET A 6 -9.46 11.19 7.03
C MET A 6 -8.36 11.64 6.07
N GLU A 7 -8.13 10.88 4.99
CA GLU A 7 -7.08 11.17 4.03
C GLU A 7 -7.41 10.58 2.65
N GLN A 8 -6.89 11.20 1.59
CA GLN A 8 -7.05 10.76 0.21
C GLN A 8 -5.72 10.87 -0.52
N PHE A 9 -5.37 9.82 -1.25
CA PHE A 9 -4.18 9.75 -2.08
C PHE A 9 -4.59 9.26 -3.47
N TYR A 10 -3.99 9.86 -4.50
CA TYR A 10 -4.26 9.51 -5.89
C TYR A 10 -3.33 8.38 -6.32
N TYR A 11 -3.91 7.27 -6.80
CA TYR A 11 -3.19 6.15 -7.40
C TYR A 11 -3.50 6.06 -8.89
N ALA A 12 -2.47 6.02 -9.72
CA ALA A 12 -2.60 6.06 -11.17
C ALA A 12 -2.85 4.69 -11.81
N SER A 13 -2.61 3.59 -11.09
CA SER A 13 -2.71 2.21 -11.60
C SER A 13 -4.00 1.52 -11.16
N GLU A 14 -4.47 0.59 -11.99
CA GLU A 14 -5.54 -0.37 -11.67
C GLU A 14 -4.93 -1.64 -11.05
N GLY A 15 -5.69 -2.38 -10.25
CA GLY A 15 -5.20 -3.63 -9.63
C GLY A 15 -4.42 -3.42 -8.33
N TRP A 16 -4.59 -2.28 -7.68
CA TRP A 16 -4.04 -2.02 -6.36
C TRP A 16 -4.76 -2.81 -5.27
N GLY A 17 -4.03 -3.16 -4.23
CA GLY A 17 -4.56 -3.81 -3.03
C GLY A 17 -3.90 -3.24 -1.79
N LEU A 18 -4.68 -2.90 -0.78
CA LEU A 18 -4.19 -2.40 0.50
C LEU A 18 -4.58 -3.35 1.62
N THR A 19 -3.59 -3.80 2.38
CA THR A 19 -3.77 -4.61 3.60
C THR A 19 -2.81 -4.11 4.68
N HIS A 20 -2.81 -4.75 5.85
CA HIS A 20 -1.92 -4.41 6.95
C HIS A 20 -1.55 -5.67 7.73
N ASP A 21 -0.33 -5.72 8.28
CA ASP A 21 0.13 -6.82 9.14
C ASP A 21 -0.07 -6.53 10.64
N GLY A 22 -0.60 -5.36 10.99
CA GLY A 22 -0.80 -4.89 12.36
C GLY A 22 0.27 -3.89 12.84
N GLU A 23 1.40 -3.80 12.13
CA GLU A 23 2.46 -2.82 12.40
C GLU A 23 2.58 -1.79 11.28
N ARG A 24 2.35 -2.20 10.03
CA ARG A 24 2.50 -1.38 8.84
C ARG A 24 1.42 -1.68 7.82
N LEU A 25 1.22 -0.72 6.92
CA LEU A 25 0.39 -0.90 5.74
C LEU A 25 1.21 -1.62 4.67
N ILE A 26 0.58 -2.56 3.98
CA ILE A 26 1.14 -3.31 2.87
C ILE A 26 0.30 -2.98 1.65
N MET A 27 0.95 -2.42 0.64
CA MET A 27 0.27 -1.94 -0.56
C MET A 27 0.89 -2.57 -1.81
N SER A 28 0.03 -3.11 -2.67
CA SER A 28 0.36 -3.46 -4.04
C SER A 28 -0.20 -2.39 -4.96
N ASP A 29 0.59 -1.95 -5.94
CA ASP A 29 0.19 -0.97 -6.95
C ASP A 29 -0.19 -1.64 -8.29
N GLY A 30 -0.33 -2.97 -8.33
CA GLY A 30 -0.59 -3.74 -9.55
C GLY A 30 0.68 -4.06 -10.36
N THR A 31 1.85 -3.60 -9.94
CA THR A 31 3.14 -4.03 -10.50
C THR A 31 3.72 -5.20 -9.71
N SER A 32 4.96 -5.58 -10.01
CA SER A 32 5.73 -6.57 -9.23
C SER A 32 6.29 -5.98 -7.92
N MET A 33 5.88 -4.78 -7.52
CA MET A 33 6.38 -4.10 -6.33
C MET A 33 5.35 -4.13 -5.20
N ILE A 34 5.81 -4.46 -4.00
CA ILE A 34 5.05 -4.34 -2.76
C ILE A 34 5.68 -3.22 -1.94
N TYR A 35 4.85 -2.30 -1.47
CA TYR A 35 5.25 -1.15 -0.67
C TYR A 35 4.81 -1.35 0.78
N PHE A 36 5.66 -0.91 1.70
CA PHE A 36 5.37 -0.86 3.12
C PHE A 36 5.24 0.61 3.52
N LEU A 37 4.11 0.98 4.10
CA LEU A 37 3.84 2.35 4.53
C LEU A 37 3.67 2.41 6.05
N ASP A 38 4.12 3.51 6.64
CA ASP A 38 3.79 3.85 8.02
C ASP A 38 2.28 4.13 8.13
N PRO A 39 1.53 3.51 9.07
CA PRO A 39 0.09 3.68 9.16
C PRO A 39 -0.36 5.04 9.71
N LEU A 40 0.55 5.81 10.31
CA LEU A 40 0.29 7.14 10.86
C LEU A 40 0.60 8.24 9.85
N THR A 41 1.66 8.10 9.06
CA THR A 41 2.11 9.12 8.11
C THR A 41 1.87 8.78 6.64
N PHE A 42 1.55 7.52 6.33
CA PHE A 42 1.45 6.97 4.97
C PHE A 42 2.75 7.09 4.14
N GLU A 43 3.88 7.42 4.78
CA GLU A 43 5.18 7.48 4.12
C GLU A 43 5.70 6.07 3.82
N GLU A 44 6.36 5.90 2.67
CA GLU A 44 7.02 4.64 2.33
C GLU A 44 8.20 4.41 3.28
N ILE A 45 8.11 3.34 4.07
CA ILE A 45 9.17 2.88 4.95
C ILE A 45 10.00 1.75 4.31
N GLY A 46 9.56 1.22 3.16
CA GLY A 46 10.34 0.32 2.33
C GLY A 46 9.52 -0.31 1.19
N SER A 47 10.21 -1.05 0.33
CA SER A 47 9.60 -1.77 -0.79
C SER A 47 10.30 -3.10 -1.08
N LEU A 48 9.54 -4.04 -1.63
CA LEU A 48 9.99 -5.36 -2.03
C LEU A 48 9.59 -5.62 -3.48
N LYS A 49 10.58 -5.91 -4.33
CA LYS A 49 10.35 -6.37 -5.70
C LYS A 49 10.13 -7.87 -5.70
N VAL A 50 8.92 -8.29 -6.02
CA VAL A 50 8.54 -9.68 -6.25
C VAL A 50 9.07 -10.12 -7.61
N GLN A 51 9.72 -11.28 -7.64
CA GLN A 51 10.18 -11.96 -8.85
C GLN A 51 9.78 -13.42 -8.72
N ASP A 52 9.26 -13.99 -9.80
CA ASP A 52 8.98 -15.41 -9.90
C ASP A 52 10.25 -16.10 -10.41
N ASP A 53 10.76 -17.08 -9.66
CA ASP A 53 11.91 -17.90 -10.05
C ASP A 53 11.33 -19.20 -10.62
N GLY A 54 11.01 -19.15 -11.91
CA GLY A 54 10.18 -20.14 -12.62
C GLY A 54 10.73 -21.56 -12.70
#